data_AF-A0A958E5I4-F1
#
_entry.id   AF-A0A958E5I4-F1
#
_cell.length_a   1.000
_cell.length_b   1.000
_cell.length_c   1.000
_cell.angle_alpha   90.00
_cell.angle_beta   90.00
_cell.angle_gamma   90.00
#
_symmetry.space_group_name_H-M   'P 1'
#
loop_
_entity.id
_entity.type
_entity.pdbx_description
1 polymer ?
#
loop_
_entity_poly.entity_id
_entity_poly.type
_entity_poly.pdbx_seq_one_letter_code
_entity_poly.pdbx_strand_id
1 'polypeptide(L)'
;WWFGADLERVWGSKKFLRYYLFTGIGSGIISLFMKMPTIGASGSIYGLLFAFGMLYPNRTIYLYFILPIRAKYFVLLFGLIELAALMSSKATGINHWAHLGGLFFGFLWFFIEKNRISPRTLIRRYRYYRYRKRFTLIVNQEEQSSEQGPYSSDKNPTIH
;
A
#
# COMPACT_ATOMS: atom_id res chain seq x y z
N TRP A 1 4.91 1.34 -9.40
CA TRP A 1 3.98 2.29 -10.03
C TRP A 1 2.56 2.23 -9.43
N TRP A 2 2.02 1.07 -9.04
CA TRP A 2 0.71 0.99 -8.34
C TRP A 2 0.69 1.50 -6.89
N PHE A 3 1.63 1.06 -6.04
CA PHE A 3 1.65 1.46 -4.63
C PHE A 3 1.84 2.97 -4.44
N GLY A 4 2.68 3.59 -5.27
CA GLY A 4 2.93 5.03 -5.22
C GLY A 4 1.68 5.86 -5.53
N ALA A 5 0.92 5.50 -6.57
CA ALA A 5 -0.30 6.20 -6.96
C ALA A 5 -1.39 6.12 -5.88
N ASP A 6 -1.57 4.95 -5.26
CA ASP A 6 -2.52 4.77 -4.15
C ASP A 6 -2.15 5.62 -2.92
N LEU A 7 -0.85 5.76 -2.63
CA LEU A 7 -0.34 6.57 -1.53
C LEU A 7 -0.47 8.06 -1.84
N GLU A 8 -0.09 8.47 -3.05
CA GLU A 8 -0.23 9.84 -3.52
C GLU A 8 -1.69 10.30 -3.52
N ARG A 9 -2.62 9.46 -3.96
CA ARG A 9 -4.05 9.78 -3.95
C ARG A 9 -4.57 10.01 -2.53
N VAL A 10 -4.06 9.28 -1.54
CA VAL A 10 -4.49 9.44 -0.13
C VAL A 10 -3.84 10.65 0.53
N TRP A 11 -2.56 10.91 0.26
CA TRP A 11 -1.78 11.95 0.95
C TRP A 11 -1.69 13.28 0.21
N GLY A 12 -1.95 13.29 -1.09
CA GLY A 12 -1.61 14.38 -2.01
C GLY A 12 -0.13 14.38 -2.39
N SER A 13 0.18 14.91 -3.58
CA SER A 13 1.52 14.91 -4.20
C SER A 13 2.60 15.49 -3.29
N LYS A 14 2.31 16.60 -2.59
CA LYS A 14 3.28 17.26 -1.71
C LYS A 14 3.74 16.37 -0.55
N LYS A 15 2.80 15.70 0.13
CA LYS A 15 3.11 14.83 1.27
C LYS A 15 3.74 13.52 0.81
N PHE A 16 3.26 12.96 -0.29
CA PHE A 16 3.88 11.80 -0.93
C PHE A 16 5.35 12.06 -1.29
N LEU A 17 5.64 13.19 -1.96
CA LEU A 17 7.00 13.55 -2.34
C LEU A 17 7.90 13.73 -1.11
N ARG A 18 7.43 14.43 -0.07
CA ARG A 18 8.18 14.58 1.19
C ARG A 18 8.50 13.24 1.83
N TYR A 19 7.52 12.33 1.87
CA TYR A 19 7.72 10.98 2.38
C TYR A 19 8.75 10.18 1.57
N TYR A 20 8.63 10.22 0.25
CA TYR A 20 9.53 9.53 -0.67
C TYR A 20 10.98 10.02 -0.54
N LEU A 21 11.17 11.34 -0.45
CA LEU A 21 12.48 11.95 -0.23
C LEU A 21 13.01 11.64 1.16
N PHE A 22 12.18 11.72 2.20
CA PHE A 22 12.59 11.41 3.58
C PHE A 22 13.12 9.98 3.72
N THR A 23 12.38 9.01 3.17
CA THR A 23 12.79 7.59 3.19
C THR A 23 14.01 7.34 2.31
N GLY A 24 14.14 8.03 1.17
CA GLY A 24 15.31 7.93 0.30
C GLY A 24 16.58 8.48 0.92
N ILE A 25 16.51 9.68 1.51
CA ILE A 25 17.63 10.31 2.22
C ILE A 25 18.02 9.45 3.42
N GLY A 26 17.05 8.98 4.21
CA GLY A 26 17.32 8.09 5.34
C GLY A 26 18.01 6.79 4.92
N SER A 27 17.53 6.15 3.86
CA SER A 27 18.18 4.99 3.24
C SER A 27 19.59 5.31 2.75
N GLY A 28 19.80 6.47 2.14
CA GLY A 28 21.11 6.92 1.67
C GLY A 28 22.10 7.13 2.81
N ILE A 29 21.66 7.72 3.92
CA ILE A 29 22.46 7.91 5.13
C ILE A 29 22.92 6.55 5.68
N ILE A 30 22.02 5.56 5.79
CA ILE A 30 22.40 4.21 6.21
C ILE A 30 23.40 3.59 5.23
N SER A 31 23.18 3.75 3.92
CA SER A 31 24.08 3.21 2.89
C SER A 31 25.50 3.78 3.03
N LEU A 32 25.61 5.09 3.24
CA LEU A 32 26.88 5.79 3.45
C LEU A 32 27.57 5.33 4.74
N PHE A 33 26.82 5.19 5.83
CA PHE A 33 27.35 4.71 7.10
C PHE A 33 27.92 3.29 6.99
N MET A 34 27.25 2.43 6.22
CA MET A 34 27.69 1.06 5.96
C MET A 34 28.79 0.95 4.88
N LYS A 35 29.24 2.08 4.31
CA LYS A 35 30.23 2.14 3.22
C LYS A 35 29.88 1.27 2.01
N MET A 36 28.59 1.03 1.80
CA MET A 36 28.05 0.30 0.66
C MET A 36 27.25 1.29 -0.18
N PRO A 37 27.79 1.80 -1.30
CA PRO A 37 27.04 2.72 -2.13
C PRO A 37 25.79 2.02 -2.68
N THR A 38 24.62 2.61 -2.45
CA THR A 38 23.37 2.19 -3.10
C THR A 38 23.27 2.87 -4.44
N ILE A 39 23.05 2.08 -5.49
CA ILE A 39 22.66 2.59 -6.80
C ILE A 39 21.15 2.41 -6.90
N GLY A 40 20.41 3.51 -6.75
CA GLY A 40 18.99 3.57 -7.12
C GLY A 40 18.03 3.97 -6.01
N ALA A 41 16.76 4.06 -6.41
CA ALA A 41 15.65 4.49 -5.55
C ALA A 41 15.04 3.38 -4.69
N SER A 42 15.66 2.19 -4.64
CA SER A 42 15.07 1.02 -4.00
C SER A 42 14.80 1.23 -2.50
N GLY A 43 15.68 1.94 -1.79
CA GLY A 43 15.43 2.33 -0.39
C GLY A 43 14.12 3.10 -0.19
N SER A 44 13.86 4.12 -1.02
CA SER A 44 12.59 4.84 -1.01
C SER A 44 11.40 3.92 -1.33
N ILE A 45 11.59 2.95 -2.23
CA ILE A 45 10.55 1.98 -2.58
C ILE A 45 10.20 1.08 -1.39
N TYR A 46 11.19 0.62 -0.61
CA TYR A 46 10.95 -0.09 0.64
C TYR A 46 10.21 0.80 1.66
N GLY A 47 10.54 2.09 1.72
CA GLY A 47 9.75 3.07 2.47
C GLY A 47 8.28 3.14 2.00
N LEU A 48 8.02 3.23 0.69
CA LEU A 48 6.65 3.20 0.14
C LEU A 48 5.93 1.89 0.44
N LEU A 49 6.64 0.77 0.38
CA LEU A 49 6.11 -0.55 0.69
C LEU A 49 5.62 -0.59 2.13
N PHE A 50 6.42 -0.11 3.09
CA PHE A 50 6.02 0.03 4.48
C PHE A 50 4.74 0.88 4.63
N ALA A 51 4.72 2.08 4.01
CA ALA A 51 3.54 2.95 4.05
C ALA A 51 2.28 2.27 3.52
N PHE A 52 2.41 1.52 2.42
CA PHE A 52 1.31 0.78 1.84
C PHE A 52 0.79 -0.32 2.78
N GLY A 53 1.69 -1.08 3.41
CA GLY A 53 1.32 -2.09 4.41
C GLY A 53 0.60 -1.51 5.62
N MET A 54 0.99 -0.30 6.05
CA MET A 54 0.34 0.41 7.15
C MET A 54 -1.02 0.99 6.78
N LEU A 55 -1.17 1.55 5.58
CA LEU A 55 -2.42 2.19 5.14
C LEU A 55 -3.46 1.21 4.61
N TYR A 56 -3.02 0.12 4.00
CA TYR A 56 -3.87 -0.88 3.37
C TYR A 56 -3.59 -2.31 3.87
N PRO A 57 -3.54 -2.57 5.19
CA PRO A 57 -3.04 -3.82 5.75
C PRO A 57 -3.81 -5.06 5.31
N ASN A 58 -5.09 -4.91 4.96
CA ASN A 58 -5.97 -5.99 4.52
C ASN A 58 -6.22 -5.99 3.00
N ARG A 59 -5.54 -5.12 2.23
CA ARG A 59 -5.62 -5.15 0.77
C ARG A 59 -4.86 -6.37 0.26
N THR A 60 -5.51 -7.15 -0.60
CA THR A 60 -4.92 -8.34 -1.22
C THR A 60 -4.00 -7.93 -2.36
N ILE A 61 -2.78 -8.48 -2.35
CA ILE A 61 -1.77 -8.39 -3.40
C ILE A 61 -1.61 -9.80 -3.96
N TYR A 62 -1.69 -9.95 -5.28
CA TYR A 62 -1.46 -11.25 -5.93
C TYR A 62 0.02 -11.37 -6.33
N LEU A 63 0.76 -12.25 -5.65
CA LEU A 63 2.10 -12.63 -6.09
C LEU A 63 2.00 -13.50 -7.34
N TYR A 64 2.71 -13.11 -8.40
CA TYR A 64 2.72 -13.80 -9.69
C TYR A 64 1.31 -14.13 -10.21
N PHE A 65 0.32 -13.28 -9.90
CA PHE A 65 -1.11 -13.46 -10.23
C PHE A 65 -1.78 -14.72 -9.62
N ILE A 66 -1.07 -15.51 -8.81
CA ILE A 66 -1.56 -16.80 -8.29
C ILE A 66 -1.84 -16.74 -6.79
N LEU A 67 -0.92 -16.17 -6.00
CA LEU A 67 -0.99 -16.27 -4.54
C LEU A 67 -1.53 -14.96 -3.92
N PRO A 68 -2.78 -14.94 -3.40
CA PRO A 68 -3.34 -13.78 -2.73
C PRO A 68 -2.76 -13.62 -1.32
N ILE A 69 -2.03 -12.54 -1.08
CA ILE A 69 -1.43 -12.22 0.22
C ILE A 69 -1.90 -10.84 0.68
N ARG A 70 -2.22 -10.69 1.96
CA ARG A 70 -2.56 -9.37 2.51
C ARG A 70 -1.31 -8.49 2.58
N ALA A 71 -1.45 -7.21 2.25
CA ALA A 71 -0.34 -6.27 2.18
C ALA A 71 0.56 -6.28 3.43
N LYS A 72 0.00 -6.37 4.64
CA LYS A 72 0.79 -6.46 5.89
C LYS A 72 1.76 -7.65 5.92
N TYR A 73 1.32 -8.81 5.43
CA TYR A 73 2.16 -10.02 5.36
C TYR A 73 3.17 -9.92 4.23
N PHE A 74 2.79 -9.28 3.11
CA PHE A 74 3.71 -9.00 2.02
C PHE A 74 4.86 -8.09 2.47
N VAL A 75 4.57 -6.97 3.16
CA VAL A 75 5.62 -6.10 3.72
C VAL A 75 6.49 -6.86 4.73
N LEU A 76 5.87 -7.63 5.63
CA LEU A 76 6.61 -8.41 6.62
C LEU A 76 7.54 -9.43 5.96
N LEU A 77 7.06 -10.15 4.95
CA LEU A 77 7.83 -11.13 4.20
C LEU A 77 9.07 -10.48 3.56
N PHE A 78 8.89 -9.35 2.86
CA PHE A 78 10.02 -8.64 2.24
C PHE A 78 10.99 -8.10 3.29
N GLY A 79 10.51 -7.59 4.42
CA GLY A 79 11.38 -7.17 5.53
C GLY A 79 12.20 -8.33 6.11
N LEU A 80 11.59 -9.52 6.27
CA LEU A 80 12.28 -10.71 6.75
C LEU A 80 13.29 -11.25 5.73
N ILE A 81 12.99 -11.17 4.43
CA ILE A 81 13.93 -11.55 3.37
C ILE A 81 15.17 -10.66 3.41
N GLU A 82 15.01 -9.35 3.55
CA GLU A 82 16.15 -8.42 3.68
C GLU A 82 16.98 -8.72 4.94
N LEU A 83 16.32 -9.02 6.06
CA LEU A 83 17.01 -9.39 7.28
C LEU A 83 17.79 -10.71 7.14
N ALA A 84 17.19 -11.71 6.50
CA ALA A 84 17.85 -12.98 6.21
C ALA A 84 19.03 -12.80 5.24
N ALA A 85 18.89 -11.89 4.26
CA ALA A 85 19.95 -11.57 3.32
C ALA A 85 21.16 -10.92 4.00
N LEU A 86 20.93 -10.10 5.04
CA LEU A 86 22.03 -9.58 5.88
C LEU A 86 22.79 -10.67 6.63
N MET A 87 22.13 -11.77 6.99
CA MET A 87 22.76 -12.91 7.66
C MET A 87 23.48 -13.84 6.67
N SER A 88 23.28 -13.65 5.36
CA SER A 88 23.90 -14.48 4.34
C SER A 88 25.35 -14.06 4.12
N SER A 89 26.27 -15.03 4.06
CA SER A 89 27.66 -14.81 3.66
C SER A 89 27.84 -14.63 2.14
N LYS A 90 26.77 -14.73 1.35
CA LYS A 90 26.81 -14.53 -0.09
C LYS A 90 26.87 -13.04 -0.43
N ALA A 91 27.95 -12.62 -1.10
CA ALA A 91 28.03 -11.28 -1.67
C ALA A 91 27.13 -11.18 -2.91
N THR A 92 25.97 -10.52 -2.77
CA THR A 92 24.97 -10.36 -3.83
C THR A 92 25.12 -9.06 -4.63
N GLY A 93 25.99 -8.14 -4.18
CA GLY A 93 26.07 -6.77 -4.73
C GLY A 93 24.84 -5.90 -4.43
N ILE A 94 23.87 -6.42 -3.67
CA ILE A 94 22.64 -5.73 -3.27
C ILE A 94 22.86 -5.08 -1.90
N ASN A 95 22.51 -3.81 -1.77
CA ASN A 95 22.59 -3.12 -0.49
C ASN A 95 21.33 -3.35 0.36
N HIS A 96 21.32 -4.47 1.07
CA HIS A 96 20.23 -4.85 1.98
C HIS A 96 20.06 -3.87 3.16
N TRP A 97 21.15 -3.21 3.60
CA TRP A 97 21.08 -2.16 4.62
C TRP A 97 20.28 -0.94 4.17
N ALA A 98 20.37 -0.59 2.89
CA ALA A 98 19.57 0.49 2.31
C ALA A 98 18.08 0.16 2.33
N HIS A 99 17.71 -1.06 1.95
CA HIS A 99 16.31 -1.51 1.96
C HIS A 99 15.73 -1.48 3.37
N LEU A 100 16.46 -1.99 4.37
CA LEU A 100 16.06 -1.92 5.77
C LEU A 100 16.01 -0.48 6.29
N GLY A 101 16.92 0.39 5.85
CA GLY A 101 16.85 1.82 6.13
C GLY A 101 15.58 2.46 5.59
N GLY A 102 15.17 2.10 4.37
CA GLY A 102 13.88 2.51 3.79
C GLY A 102 12.69 2.12 4.66
N LEU A 103 12.63 0.87 5.12
CA LEU A 103 11.59 0.38 6.04
C LEU A 103 11.61 1.13 7.38
N PHE A 104 12.80 1.30 7.96
CA PHE A 104 12.99 1.97 9.25
C PHE A 104 12.57 3.44 9.20
N PHE A 105 13.05 4.21 8.21
CA PHE A 105 12.65 5.61 8.05
C PHE A 105 11.18 5.73 7.64
N GLY A 106 10.62 4.74 6.92
CA GLY A 106 9.18 4.65 6.69
C GLY A 106 8.38 4.55 7.98
N PHE A 107 8.78 3.65 8.88
CA PHE A 107 8.23 3.55 10.23
C PHE A 107 8.39 4.83 11.02
N LEU A 108 9.59 5.42 11.01
CA LEU A 108 9.91 6.64 11.75
C LEU A 108 9.03 7.82 11.33
N TRP A 109 8.72 7.95 10.03
CA TRP A 109 7.79 8.97 9.56
C TRP A 109 6.40 8.81 10.20
N PHE A 110 5.84 7.59 10.22
CA PHE A 110 4.54 7.34 10.85
C PHE A 110 4.59 7.56 12.37
N PHE A 111 5.72 7.24 13.00
CA PHE A 111 5.94 7.50 14.42
C PHE A 111 5.92 9.01 14.73
N ILE A 112 6.65 9.82 13.96
CA ILE A 112 6.68 11.28 14.09
C ILE A 112 5.31 11.90 13.77
N GLU A 113 4.69 11.45 12.69
CA GLU A 113 3.42 11.99 12.20
C GLU A 113 2.24 11.62 13.12
N LYS A 114 2.28 10.46 13.79
CA LYS A 114 1.30 10.08 14.82
C LYS A 114 1.24 11.11 15.95
N ASN A 115 2.37 11.74 16.27
CA ASN A 115 2.45 12.80 17.27
C ASN A 115 1.99 14.17 16.73
N ARG A 116 1.67 14.29 15.43
CA ARG A 116 1.17 15.53 14.79
C ARG A 116 -0.29 15.45 14.31
N ILE A 117 -0.86 14.25 14.12
CA ILE A 117 -2.23 14.11 13.59
C ILE A 117 -3.28 14.13 14.72
N SER A 118 -4.18 15.10 14.68
CA SER A 118 -5.40 15.11 15.51
C SER A 118 -6.20 13.80 15.34
N PRO A 119 -6.67 13.16 16.43
CA PRO A 119 -7.47 11.91 16.38
C PRO A 119 -8.69 11.98 15.43
N ARG A 120 -9.21 13.20 15.21
CA ARG A 120 -10.36 13.49 14.36
C ARG A 120 -10.13 13.16 12.87
N THR A 121 -8.89 13.24 12.38
CA THR A 121 -8.54 12.98 10.97
C THR A 121 -8.39 11.48 10.68
N LEU A 122 -7.90 10.71 11.65
CA LEU A 122 -7.78 9.25 11.59
C LEU A 122 -9.16 8.57 11.56
N ILE A 123 -10.07 9.03 12.42
CA ILE A 123 -11.46 8.53 12.49
C ILE A 123 -12.24 8.84 11.20
N ARG A 124 -12.04 10.02 10.60
CA ARG A 124 -12.68 10.39 9.33
C ARG A 124 -12.25 9.49 8.16
N ARG A 125 -10.95 9.15 8.06
CA ARG A 125 -10.42 8.25 7.01
C ARG A 125 -10.90 6.81 7.19
N TYR A 126 -10.92 6.31 8.42
CA TYR A 126 -11.45 4.97 8.72
C TYR A 126 -12.96 4.86 8.42
N ARG A 127 -13.74 5.90 8.78
CA ARG A 127 -15.18 5.96 8.50
C ARG A 127 -15.49 6.08 7.01
N TYR A 128 -14.75 6.87 6.25
CA TYR A 128 -14.95 7.03 4.79
C TYR A 128 -14.82 5.71 4.02
N TYR A 129 -13.87 4.86 4.43
CA TYR A 129 -13.68 3.51 3.85
C TYR A 129 -14.87 2.57 4.14
N ARG A 130 -15.53 2.73 5.30
CA ARG A 130 -16.71 1.93 5.69
C ARG A 130 -18.01 2.42 5.03
N TYR A 131 -18.15 3.72 4.78
CA TYR A 131 -19.34 4.28 4.14
C TYR A 131 -19.44 3.94 2.64
N ARG A 132 -18.31 3.93 1.91
CA ARG A 132 -18.32 3.65 0.46
C ARG A 132 -18.77 2.21 0.13
N LYS A 133 -18.43 1.23 0.96
CA LYS A 133 -18.93 -0.15 0.79
C LYS A 133 -20.43 -0.26 0.98
N ARG A 134 -21.01 0.46 1.94
CA ARG A 134 -22.46 0.47 2.14
C ARG A 134 -23.18 1.16 0.98
N PHE A 135 -22.63 2.27 0.48
CA PHE A 135 -23.24 3.02 -0.60
C PHE A 135 -23.32 2.21 -1.91
N THR A 136 -22.25 1.50 -2.28
CA THR A 136 -22.25 0.62 -3.45
C THR A 136 -23.24 -0.55 -3.33
N LEU A 137 -23.45 -1.07 -2.12
CA LEU A 137 -24.43 -2.14 -1.90
C LEU A 137 -25.87 -1.64 -2.07
N ILE A 138 -26.17 -0.43 -1.62
CA ILE A 138 -27.52 0.16 -1.73
C ILE A 138 -27.84 0.46 -3.21
N VAL A 139 -26.91 1.06 -3.94
CA VAL A 139 -27.10 1.38 -5.37
C VAL A 139 -27.28 0.11 -6.21
N ASN A 140 -26.45 -0.91 -6.00
CA ASN A 140 -26.58 -2.17 -6.73
C ASN A 140 -27.88 -2.92 -6.36
N GLN A 141 -28.38 -2.76 -5.13
CA GLN A 141 -29.63 -3.35 -4.69
C GLN A 141 -30.85 -2.62 -5.28
N GLU A 142 -30.78 -1.29 -5.43
CA GLU A 142 -31.79 -0.49 -6.13
C GLU A 142 -31.86 -0.85 -7.63
N GLU A 143 -30.72 -1.00 -8.31
CA GLU A 143 -30.66 -1.43 -9.72
C GLU A 143 -31.24 -2.84 -9.93
N GLN A 144 -30.95 -3.79 -9.02
CA GLN A 144 -31.54 -5.13 -9.10
C GLN A 144 -33.05 -5.13 -8.87
N SER A 145 -33.55 -4.24 -8.00
CA SER A 145 -34.98 -4.11 -7.74
C SER A 145 -35.76 -3.42 -8.87
N SER A 146 -35.11 -2.57 -9.67
CA SER A 146 -35.72 -1.90 -10.82
C SER A 146 -35.74 -2.77 -12.08
N GLU A 147 -34.72 -3.61 -12.30
CA GLU A 147 -34.72 -4.62 -13.38
C GLU A 147 -35.73 -5.74 -13.18
N GLN A 148 -36.04 -6.10 -11.93
CA GLN A 148 -37.03 -7.13 -11.58
C GLN A 148 -38.45 -6.57 -11.42
N GLY A 149 -38.69 -5.33 -11.85
CA GLY A 149 -39.98 -4.67 -11.76
C GLY A 149 -41.11 -5.40 -12.53
N PRO A 150 -42.39 -5.03 -12.28
CA PRO A 150 -43.58 -5.79 -12.69
C PRO A 150 -43.79 -6.00 -14.20
N TYR A 151 -42.90 -5.50 -15.05
CA TYR A 151 -43.04 -5.46 -16.51
C TYR A 151 -42.27 -6.58 -17.24
N SER A 152 -41.67 -7.53 -16.51
CA SER A 152 -40.83 -8.61 -17.12
C SER A 152 -41.62 -9.78 -17.73
N SER A 153 -42.96 -9.78 -17.63
CA SER A 153 -43.80 -10.90 -18.08
C SER A 153 -44.54 -10.62 -19.39
N ASP A 154 -43.83 -10.30 -20.49
CA ASP A 154 -44.47 -10.39 -21.81
C ASP A 154 -43.46 -10.47 -22.98
N LYS A 155 -42.78 -11.62 -23.13
CA LYS A 155 -42.06 -11.94 -24.38
C LYS A 155 -42.14 -13.43 -24.69
N ASN A 156 -43.24 -13.84 -25.32
CA ASN A 156 -43.32 -15.12 -26.01
C ASN A 156 -43.34 -14.85 -27.52
N PRO A 157 -42.30 -15.22 -28.30
CA PRO A 157 -42.34 -15.04 -29.75
C PRO A 157 -43.11 -16.21 -30.38
N THR A 158 -44.31 -15.94 -30.87
CA THR A 158 -45.01 -16.85 -31.79
C THR A 158 -44.26 -16.91 -33.11
N ILE A 159 -43.70 -18.08 -33.40
CA ILE A 159 -43.09 -18.43 -34.68
C ILE A 159 -44.22 -18.82 -35.64
N HIS A 160 -44.29 -18.14 -36.79
CA HIS A 160 -45.02 -18.55 -37.98
C HIS A 160 -44.02 -18.80 -39.11
#